data_AF-A0A0N9I2E8-F1
#
_entry.id   AF-A0A0N9I2E8-F1
#
_cell.length_a   1.000
_cell.length_b   1.000
_cell.length_c   1.000
_cell.angle_alpha   90.00
_cell.angle_beta   90.00
_cell.angle_gamma   90.00
#
_symmetry.space_group_name_H-M   'P 1'
#
loop_
_entity.id
_entity.type
_entity.pdbx_description
1 polymer ?
#
loop_
_entity_poly.entity_id
_entity_poly.type
_entity_poly.pdbx_seq_one_letter_code
_entity_poly.pdbx_strand_id
1 'polypeptide(L)'
;MPVHTRIATTTPPLWRLIPQLREQLGISQVTLARLLTETSGNPAVTRAEISRWERGKRIPGPYWRAWLSQVLDVSQDRLETAARSARNVRRSAGEPIPELAPYRRDG
;
A
#
# COMPACT_ATOMS: atom_id res chain seq x y z
N MET A 1 -21.28 7.35 -30.36
CA MET A 1 -21.62 6.61 -29.13
C MET A 1 -20.34 6.44 -28.33
N PRO A 2 -20.09 7.21 -27.26
CA PRO A 2 -18.89 7.00 -26.46
C PRO A 2 -19.06 5.71 -25.64
N VAL A 3 -18.09 4.82 -25.77
CA VAL A 3 -18.01 3.60 -24.96
C VAL A 3 -17.71 4.07 -23.54
N HIS A 4 -18.63 3.86 -22.61
CA HIS A 4 -18.31 4.01 -21.20
C HIS A 4 -17.42 2.83 -20.83
N THR A 5 -16.10 3.03 -20.88
CA THR A 5 -15.15 2.14 -20.21
C THR A 5 -15.66 1.97 -18.79
N ARG A 6 -16.12 0.75 -18.47
CA ARG A 6 -16.32 0.33 -17.08
C ARG A 6 -14.95 0.44 -16.42
N ILE A 7 -14.70 1.55 -15.74
CA ILE A 7 -13.63 1.64 -14.75
C ILE A 7 -13.99 0.59 -13.70
N ALA A 8 -13.38 -0.59 -13.80
CA ALA A 8 -13.39 -1.56 -12.72
C ALA A 8 -12.90 -0.78 -11.49
N THR A 9 -13.76 -0.65 -10.47
CA THR A 9 -13.49 0.06 -9.22
C THR A 9 -12.41 -0.70 -8.45
N THR A 10 -11.19 -0.65 -8.97
CA THR A 10 -10.05 -1.39 -8.44
C THR A 10 -9.62 -0.66 -7.19
N THR A 11 -9.68 -1.33 -6.05
CA THR A 11 -9.18 -0.74 -4.81
C THR A 11 -7.73 -0.30 -5.03
N PRO A 12 -7.40 0.98 -4.79
CA PRO A 12 -6.07 1.48 -5.02
C PRO A 12 -5.08 0.73 -4.13
N PRO A 13 -3.82 0.58 -4.56
CA PRO A 13 -2.80 -0.05 -3.75
C PRO A 13 -2.56 0.74 -2.46
N LEU A 14 -2.06 0.08 -1.41
CA LEU A 14 -1.90 0.66 -0.07
C LEU A 14 -1.15 2.01 -0.05
N TRP A 15 -0.14 2.19 -0.90
CA TRP A 15 0.63 3.43 -0.96
C TRP A 15 -0.16 4.63 -1.49
N ARG A 16 -1.30 4.40 -2.15
CA ARG A 16 -2.26 5.45 -2.52
C ARG A 16 -3.37 5.58 -1.47
N LEU A 17 -3.84 4.45 -0.92
CA LEU A 17 -4.95 4.43 0.02
C LEU A 17 -4.59 5.06 1.38
N ILE A 18 -3.42 4.72 1.95
CA ILE A 18 -2.99 5.24 3.26
C ILE A 18 -2.90 6.77 3.27
N PRO A 19 -2.15 7.44 2.36
CA PRO A 19 -2.07 8.90 2.38
C PRO A 19 -3.44 9.56 2.12
N GLN A 20 -4.28 8.97 1.27
CA GLN A 20 -5.64 9.47 1.04
C GLN A 20 -6.48 9.46 2.32
N LEU A 21 -6.53 8.33 3.05
CA LEU A 21 -7.28 8.25 4.31
C LEU A 21 -6.70 9.21 5.36
N ARG A 22 -5.37 9.29 5.42
CA ARG A 22 -4.66 10.19 6.33
C ARG A 22 -5.01 11.66 6.07
N GLU A 23 -5.05 12.07 4.81
CA GLU A 23 -5.41 13.42 4.37
C GLU A 23 -6.89 13.72 4.61
N GLN A 24 -7.78 12.74 4.42
CA GLN A 24 -9.20 12.87 4.75
C GLN A 24 -9.43 13.09 6.25
N LEU A 25 -8.60 12.51 7.11
CA LEU A 25 -8.60 12.74 8.55
C LEU A 25 -7.84 14.01 8.97
N GLY A 26 -7.20 14.71 8.03
CA GLY A 26 -6.43 15.93 8.32
C GLY A 26 -5.16 15.71 9.15
N ILE A 27 -4.65 14.48 9.23
CA ILE A 27 -3.50 14.14 10.09
C ILE A 27 -2.19 14.03 9.31
N SER A 28 -1.06 14.30 9.98
CA SER A 28 0.27 14.16 9.39
C SER A 28 0.80 12.72 9.48
N GLN A 29 1.88 12.39 8.76
CA GLN A 29 2.57 11.09 8.92
C GLN A 29 3.10 10.88 10.35
N VAL A 30 3.54 11.96 11.01
CA VAL A 30 4.00 11.92 12.41
C VAL A 30 2.84 11.59 13.33
N THR A 31 1.70 12.26 13.13
CA THR A 31 0.48 12.01 13.89
C THR A 31 0.00 10.57 13.69
N LEU A 32 0.00 10.06 12.46
CA LEU A 32 -0.37 8.67 12.19
C LEU A 32 0.57 7.68 12.91
N ALA A 33 1.89 7.90 12.87
CA ALA A 33 2.84 7.04 13.57
C ALA A 33 2.64 7.07 15.10
N ARG A 34 2.35 8.25 15.65
CA ARG A 34 2.01 8.43 17.06
C ARG A 34 0.75 7.65 17.43
N LEU A 35 -0.34 7.84 16.69
CA LEU A 35 -1.62 7.13 16.94
C LEU A 35 -1.45 5.61 16.84
N LEU A 36 -0.70 5.12 15.87
CA LEU A 36 -0.41 3.69 15.76
C LEU A 36 0.42 3.17 16.93
N THR A 37 1.40 3.94 17.41
CA THR A 37 2.20 3.57 18.59
C THR A 37 1.34 3.53 19.84
N GLU A 38 0.51 4.56 20.06
CA GLU A 38 -0.39 4.66 21.21
C GLU A 38 -1.46 3.55 21.21
N THR A 39 -2.01 3.22 20.05
CA THR A 39 -3.08 2.21 19.92
C THR A 39 -2.54 0.78 19.97
N SER A 40 -1.38 0.52 19.32
CA SER A 40 -0.79 -0.83 19.27
C SER A 40 0.10 -1.18 20.46
N GLY A 41 0.50 -0.18 21.26
CA GLY A 41 1.52 -0.33 22.31
C GLY A 41 2.92 -0.63 21.76
N ASN A 42 3.14 -0.56 20.44
CA ASN A 42 4.38 -0.96 19.79
C ASN A 42 5.11 0.25 19.16
N PRO A 43 6.26 0.68 19.71
CA PRO A 43 7.02 1.84 19.22
C PRO A 43 7.81 1.56 17.93
N ALA A 44 7.74 0.35 17.37
CA ALA A 44 8.46 0.00 16.14
C ALA A 44 7.94 0.76 14.90
N VAL A 45 6.71 1.30 14.94
CA VAL A 45 6.18 2.12 13.86
C VAL A 45 6.60 3.58 14.02
N THR A 46 7.41 4.05 13.09
CA THR A 46 7.92 5.43 13.07
C THR A 46 7.40 6.17 11.84
N ARG A 47 7.53 7.50 11.83
CA ARG A 47 7.22 8.31 10.64
C ARG A 47 8.00 7.84 9.38
N ALA A 48 9.22 7.34 9.55
CA ALA A 48 10.00 6.79 8.44
C ALA A 48 9.37 5.50 7.88
N GLU A 49 8.81 4.65 8.75
CA GLU A 49 8.10 3.45 8.35
C GLU A 49 6.80 3.79 7.62
N ILE A 50 6.03 4.77 8.10
CA ILE A 50 4.86 5.32 7.38
C ILE A 50 5.26 5.83 5.99
N SER A 51 6.33 6.62 5.89
CA SER A 51 6.84 7.11 4.61
C SER A 51 7.23 5.98 3.64
N ARG A 52 7.75 4.85 4.14
CA ARG A 52 8.06 3.68 3.29
C ARG A 52 6.78 3.02 2.77
N TRP A 53 5.71 2.97 3.58
CA TRP A 53 4.42 2.44 3.16
C TRP A 53 3.74 3.35 2.13
N GLU A 54 3.69 4.66 2.38
CA GLU A 54 3.07 5.64 1.47
C GLU A 54 3.83 5.81 0.14
N ARG A 55 5.13 5.50 0.10
CA ARG A 55 5.89 5.46 -1.16
C ARG A 55 5.87 4.09 -1.84
N GLY A 56 5.16 3.12 -1.26
CA GLY A 56 5.09 1.75 -1.78
C GLY A 56 6.40 0.98 -1.69
N LYS A 57 7.41 1.48 -0.96
CA LYS A 57 8.69 0.80 -0.75
C LYS A 57 8.52 -0.47 0.08
N ARG A 58 7.60 -0.46 1.04
CA ARG A 58 7.23 -1.62 1.85
C ARG A 58 5.72 -1.75 1.95
N ILE A 59 5.24 -2.99 1.97
CA ILE A 59 3.83 -3.31 2.23
C ILE A 59 3.70 -3.62 3.74
N PRO A 60 2.82 -2.95 4.49
CA PRO A 60 2.59 -3.26 5.90
C PRO A 60 2.07 -4.69 6.07
N GLY A 61 2.60 -5.38 7.09
CA GLY A 61 2.19 -6.75 7.44
C GLY A 61 0.73 -6.84 7.92
N PRO A 62 0.18 -8.06 8.12
CA PRO A 62 -1.18 -8.25 8.64
C PRO A 62 -1.43 -7.51 9.96
N TYR A 63 -0.49 -7.61 10.91
CA TYR A 63 -0.56 -6.93 12.21
C TYR A 63 -0.74 -5.41 12.07
N TRP A 64 0.10 -4.74 11.28
CA TRP A 64 -0.01 -3.30 11.07
C TRP A 64 -1.27 -2.91 10.28
N ARG A 65 -1.79 -3.78 9.42
CA ARG A 65 -3.06 -3.53 8.71
C ARG A 65 -4.27 -3.55 9.64
N ALA A 66 -4.26 -4.39 10.69
CA ALA A 66 -5.31 -4.37 11.71
C ALA A 66 -5.31 -3.04 12.48
N TRP A 67 -4.14 -2.54 12.90
CA TRP A 67 -4.04 -1.25 13.58
C TRP A 67 -4.35 -0.06 12.66
N LEU A 68 -3.94 -0.13 11.39
CA LEU A 68 -4.33 0.88 10.39
C LEU A 68 -5.84 0.92 10.17
N SER A 69 -6.52 -0.24 10.22
CA SER A 69 -7.98 -0.30 10.11
C SER A 69 -8.64 0.51 11.22
N GLN A 70 -8.17 0.34 12.44
CA GLN A 70 -8.69 1.05 13.61
C GLN A 70 -8.34 2.54 13.61
N VAL A 71 -7.08 2.91 13.32
CA VAL A 71 -6.63 4.31 13.39
C VAL A 71 -7.14 5.15 12.22
N LEU A 72 -7.29 4.56 11.03
CA LEU A 72 -7.77 5.27 9.84
C LEU A 72 -9.29 5.14 9.63
N ASP A 73 -10.00 4.55 10.60
CA ASP A 73 -11.44 4.29 10.56
C ASP A 73 -11.91 3.70 9.21
N VAL A 74 -11.25 2.61 8.82
CA VAL A 74 -11.50 1.93 7.54
C VAL A 74 -11.60 0.44 7.77
N SER A 75 -12.44 -0.26 7.01
CA SER A 75 -12.57 -1.71 7.13
C SER A 75 -11.26 -2.44 6.84
N GLN A 76 -10.97 -3.48 7.61
CA GLN A 76 -9.79 -4.32 7.41
C GLN A 76 -9.77 -4.95 6.00
N ASP A 77 -10.92 -5.38 5.49
CA ASP A 77 -11.04 -5.95 4.15
C ASP A 77 -10.59 -4.98 3.05
N ARG A 78 -10.91 -3.68 3.19
CA ARG A 78 -10.46 -2.66 2.24
C ARG A 78 -8.94 -2.51 2.24
N LEU A 79 -8.30 -2.55 3.41
CA LEU A 79 -6.84 -2.55 3.54
C LEU A 79 -6.21 -3.85 3.01
N GLU A 80 -6.87 -4.99 3.17
CA GLU A 80 -6.41 -6.26 2.61
C GLU A 80 -6.48 -6.29 1.09
N THR A 81 -7.58 -5.82 0.51
CA THR A 81 -7.75 -5.68 -0.94
C THR A 81 -6.71 -4.73 -1.52
N ALA A 82 -6.47 -3.60 -0.86
CA ALA A 82 -5.37 -2.68 -1.22
C ALA A 82 -3.98 -3.34 -1.11
N ALA A 83 -3.77 -4.22 -0.13
CA ALA A 83 -2.53 -4.96 0.03
C ALA A 83 -2.34 -6.00 -1.09
N ARG A 84 -3.41 -6.69 -1.51
CA ARG A 84 -3.40 -7.64 -2.64
C ARG A 84 -3.08 -6.89 -3.93
N SER A 85 -3.76 -5.76 -4.17
CA SER A 85 -3.48 -4.84 -5.30
C SER A 85 -2.01 -4.39 -5.32
N ALA A 86 -1.48 -3.95 -4.18
CA ALA A 86 -0.09 -3.56 -4.02
C ALA A 86 0.92 -4.69 -4.37
N ARG A 87 0.64 -5.94 -3.97
CA ARG A 87 1.48 -7.09 -4.31
C ARG A 87 1.42 -7.41 -5.80
N ASN A 88 0.24 -7.36 -6.40
CA ASN A 88 0.04 -7.64 -7.82
C ASN A 88 0.81 -6.64 -8.69
N VAL A 89 0.71 -5.34 -8.39
CA VAL A 89 1.44 -4.29 -9.11
C VAL A 89 2.96 -4.45 -8.96
N ARG A 90 3.45 -4.87 -7.79
CA ARG A 90 4.89 -5.14 -7.60
C ARG A 90 5.37 -6.38 -8.35
N ARG A 91 4.52 -7.40 -8.48
CA ARG A 91 4.82 -8.58 -9.29
C ARG A 91 4.88 -8.22 -10.77
N SER A 92 3.90 -7.47 -11.28
CA SER A 92 3.89 -7.06 -12.69
C SER A 92 5.01 -6.08 -13.05
N ALA A 93 5.44 -5.22 -12.11
CA ALA A 93 6.57 -4.32 -12.33
C ALA A 93 7.95 -5.01 -12.26
N GLY A 94 8.01 -6.24 -11.73
CA GLY A 94 9.21 -7.04 -11.61
C GLY A 94 9.29 -8.20 -12.61
N GLU A 95 8.30 -8.36 -13.49
CA GLU A 95 8.31 -9.38 -14.54
C GLU A 95 9.22 -8.92 -15.68
N PRO A 96 10.35 -9.59 -15.95
CA PRO A 96 11.06 -9.42 -17.21
C PRO A 96 10.17 -9.97 -18.33
N ILE A 97 9.97 -9.21 -19.39
CA ILE A 97 9.25 -9.65 -20.59
C ILE A 97 9.96 -10.91 -21.13
N PRO A 98 9.31 -12.09 -21.22
CA PRO A 98 9.96 -13.32 -21.68
C PRO A 98 10.53 -13.23 -23.11
N GLU A 99 10.01 -12.31 -23.91
CA GLU A 99 10.35 -12.12 -25.33
C GLU A 99 11.66 -11.32 -25.56
N LEU A 100 12.31 -10.82 -24.50
CA LEU A 100 13.59 -10.08 -24.60
C LEU A 100 14.65 -10.58 -23.61
N ALA A 101 14.81 -11.90 -23.47
CA ALA A 101 16.07 -12.44 -22.96
C ALA A 101 17.11 -12.36 -24.10
N PRO A 102 18.12 -11.45 -24.09
CA PRO A 102 19.19 -11.56 -25.06
C PRO A 102 19.96 -12.84 -24.76
N TYR A 103 19.95 -13.71 -25.77
CA TYR A 103 20.75 -14.90 -25.97
C TYR A 103 21.98 -14.99 -25.05
N ARG A 104 22.03 -16.03 -24.21
CA ARG A 104 23.27 -16.54 -23.62
C ARG A 104 24.32 -16.61 -24.72
N ARG A 105 25.36 -15.78 -24.67
CA ARG A 105 26.58 -16.06 -25.41
C ARG A 105 27.56 -16.72 -24.44
N ASP A 106 27.68 -18.02 -24.60
CA ASP A 106 28.92 -18.73 -24.31
C ASP A 106 30.05 -18.08 -25.11
N GLY A 107 31.22 -18.01 -24.47
CA GLY A 107 32.49 -17.53 -25.01
C GLY A 107 33.58 -17.74 -23.97
#